data_AF-A0A6L8UA01-F1
#
_entry.id   AF-A0A6L8UA01-F1
#
_cell.length_a   1.000
_cell.length_b   1.000
_cell.length_c   1.000
_cell.angle_alpha   90.00
_cell.angle_beta   90.00
_cell.angle_gamma   90.00
#
_symmetry.space_group_name_H-M   'P 1'
#
loop_
_entity.id
_entity.type
_entity.pdbx_description
1 polymer ?
#
loop_
_entity_poly.entity_id
_entity_poly.type
_entity_poly.pdbx_seq_one_letter_code
_entity_poly.pdbx_strand_id
1 'polypeptide(L)'
;MVQNWDSLYIYCFSGTGNALASSAWIAGEANKLGIKAIVQQIDLKGNLHFPEKNERVLIGFAYPTHGFNAAPILIRFVAGFPAGLGKEVFLLNTRAGLKFSKFYIQGVSGLALIVPALILWLKGYKCIGFRPVDLPSNWISLHPGLKKKSVDSIIERCEGIVRKFAVKLFSGEKVWRGLYSLPADLLISPIALGYYIGGRYFLSKTFFATNNCDNCGLCIKECPTSSIKLVNNRPYWKLTCESCMRCMNSCPKKAIGAAHGMAAGFVFLIIAVNSGLIMLLLSSFCLHPDIWWWKLLSRVLGILLLITVPAAVYIITHIAMGFKPFHYLVKYTSFTTLPFWRRYRFPPGGTGAEGMQR
;
A
#
# COMPACT_ATOMS: atom_id res chain seq x y z
N MET A 1 5.66 -32.52 20.99
CA MET A 1 5.49 -31.05 21.00
C MET A 1 4.08 -30.77 21.47
N VAL A 2 3.90 -29.94 22.50
CA VAL A 2 2.55 -29.52 22.91
C VAL A 2 2.06 -28.53 21.86
N GLN A 3 0.98 -28.87 21.17
CA GLN A 3 0.38 -28.03 20.15
C GLN A 3 -0.42 -26.93 20.84
N ASN A 4 0.06 -25.68 20.74
CA ASN A 4 -0.50 -24.53 21.46
C ASN A 4 -1.80 -23.98 20.84
N TRP A 5 -2.05 -24.29 19.56
CA TRP A 5 -3.21 -23.78 18.81
C TRP A 5 -3.86 -24.89 17.99
N ASP A 6 -5.19 -24.92 18.00
CA ASP A 6 -6.02 -25.82 17.22
C ASP A 6 -6.28 -25.25 15.82
N SER A 7 -6.24 -23.92 15.68
CA SER A 7 -6.49 -23.23 14.42
C SER A 7 -5.67 -21.96 14.22
N LEU A 8 -5.62 -21.53 12.97
CA LEU A 8 -4.95 -20.35 12.49
C LEU A 8 -5.87 -19.56 11.57
N TYR A 9 -6.14 -18.31 11.90
CA TYR A 9 -6.89 -17.39 11.03
C TYR A 9 -5.96 -16.27 10.57
N ILE A 10 -5.72 -16.16 9.26
CA ILE A 10 -4.94 -15.06 8.68
C ILE A 10 -5.86 -14.12 7.90
N TYR A 11 -5.94 -12.89 8.37
CA TYR A 11 -6.60 -11.79 7.70
C TYR A 11 -5.59 -11.03 6.85
N CYS A 12 -5.74 -11.12 5.53
CA CYS A 12 -4.78 -10.61 4.58
C CYS A 12 -5.32 -9.42 3.80
N PHE A 13 -4.49 -8.41 3.55
CA PHE A 13 -4.73 -7.42 2.50
C PHE A 13 -3.60 -7.51 1.48
N SER A 14 -3.89 -7.69 0.19
CA SER A 14 -2.82 -7.84 -0.81
C SER A 14 -3.15 -7.26 -2.18
N GLY A 15 -2.50 -6.16 -2.55
CA GLY A 15 -2.71 -5.57 -3.87
C GLY A 15 -2.15 -6.40 -5.04
N THR A 16 -0.94 -6.96 -4.89
CA THR A 16 -0.26 -7.72 -5.96
C THR A 16 0.09 -9.16 -5.59
N GLY A 17 -0.40 -9.66 -4.45
CA GLY A 17 -0.25 -11.05 -4.04
C GLY A 17 0.91 -11.37 -3.08
N ASN A 18 1.82 -10.43 -2.78
CA ASN A 18 2.97 -10.69 -1.90
C ASN A 18 2.55 -11.14 -0.48
N ALA A 19 1.67 -10.36 0.15
CA ALA A 19 1.14 -10.69 1.48
C ALA A 19 0.27 -11.96 1.46
N LEU A 20 -0.47 -12.18 0.35
CA LEU A 20 -1.28 -13.39 0.19
C LEU A 20 -0.41 -14.65 0.11
N ALA A 21 0.66 -14.62 -0.68
CA ALA A 21 1.62 -15.71 -0.77
C ALA A 21 2.30 -15.99 0.58
N SER A 22 2.68 -14.94 1.31
CA SER A 22 3.24 -15.09 2.66
C SER A 22 2.27 -15.77 3.62
N SER A 23 0.99 -15.40 3.56
CA SER A 23 -0.08 -16.01 4.34
C SER A 23 -0.26 -17.49 3.99
N ALA A 24 -0.21 -17.81 2.69
CA ALA A 24 -0.32 -19.15 2.18
C ALA A 24 0.83 -20.07 2.65
N TRP A 25 2.07 -19.56 2.64
CA TRP A 25 3.23 -20.29 3.14
C TRP A 25 3.11 -20.60 4.64
N ILE A 26 2.61 -19.66 5.44
CA ILE A 26 2.38 -19.88 6.88
C ILE A 26 1.28 -20.93 7.08
N ALA A 27 0.16 -20.81 6.37
CA ALA A 27 -0.93 -21.78 6.42
C ALA A 27 -0.48 -23.19 6.00
N GLY A 28 0.41 -23.30 5.01
CA GLY A 28 1.01 -24.58 4.63
C GLY A 28 1.82 -25.22 5.76
N GLU A 29 2.59 -24.44 6.53
CA GLU A 29 3.29 -24.98 7.71
C GLU A 29 2.34 -25.34 8.85
N ALA A 30 1.24 -24.60 9.03
CA ALA A 30 0.21 -24.91 10.02
C ALA A 30 -0.49 -26.25 9.69
N ASN A 31 -0.89 -26.45 8.44
CA ASN A 31 -1.56 -27.67 7.99
C ASN A 31 -0.69 -28.92 8.16
N LYS A 32 0.64 -28.83 7.95
CA LYS A 32 1.58 -29.93 8.21
C LYS A 32 1.59 -30.39 9.68
N LEU A 33 1.22 -29.49 10.59
CA LEU A 33 1.11 -29.76 12.02
C LEU A 33 -0.33 -30.11 12.46
N GLY A 34 -1.26 -30.28 11.51
CA GLY A 34 -2.67 -30.52 11.81
C GLY A 34 -3.42 -29.31 12.37
N ILE A 35 -2.85 -28.10 12.32
CA ILE A 35 -3.53 -26.86 12.71
C ILE A 35 -4.45 -26.44 11.55
N LYS A 36 -5.75 -26.28 11.82
CA LYS A 36 -6.72 -25.84 10.81
C LYS A 36 -6.42 -24.39 10.40
N ALA A 37 -5.90 -24.18 9.19
CA ALA A 37 -5.56 -22.84 8.70
C ALA A 37 -6.62 -22.26 7.75
N ILE A 38 -7.08 -21.05 8.05
CA ILE A 38 -8.02 -20.27 7.25
C ILE A 38 -7.33 -18.97 6.85
N VAL A 39 -7.18 -18.72 5.54
CA VAL A 39 -6.63 -17.45 5.02
C VAL A 39 -7.69 -16.72 4.23
N GLN A 40 -7.93 -15.46 4.58
CA GLN A 40 -9.02 -14.66 4.02
C GLN A 40 -8.52 -13.28 3.64
N GLN A 41 -8.87 -12.81 2.44
CA GLN A 41 -8.60 -11.44 2.04
C GLN A 41 -9.69 -10.51 2.57
N ILE A 42 -9.30 -9.49 3.34
CA ILE A 42 -10.25 -8.56 4.00
C ILE A 42 -10.97 -7.63 3.03
N ASP A 43 -10.51 -7.57 1.78
CA ASP A 43 -11.01 -6.67 0.75
C ASP A 43 -11.81 -7.36 -0.36
N LEU A 44 -12.04 -8.68 -0.25
CA LEU A 44 -12.92 -9.42 -1.14
C LEU A 44 -14.37 -9.39 -0.62
N LYS A 45 -15.33 -9.55 -1.54
CA LYS A 45 -16.75 -9.63 -1.19
C LYS A 45 -17.04 -10.97 -0.51
N GLY A 46 -17.68 -10.95 0.64
CA GLY A 46 -18.07 -12.13 1.39
C GLY A 46 -18.04 -11.87 2.89
N ASN A 47 -18.59 -12.81 3.66
CA ASN A 47 -18.48 -12.76 5.12
C ASN A 47 -17.12 -13.31 5.53
N LEU A 48 -16.44 -12.60 6.42
CA LEU A 48 -15.23 -13.10 7.05
C LEU A 48 -15.60 -14.10 8.13
N HIS A 49 -14.87 -15.21 8.16
CA HIS A 49 -14.91 -16.19 9.22
C HIS A 49 -14.04 -15.71 10.38
N PHE A 50 -14.61 -15.72 11.58
CA PHE A 50 -13.93 -15.40 12.82
C PHE A 50 -13.83 -16.65 13.70
N PRO A 51 -12.82 -16.73 14.60
CA PRO A 51 -12.67 -17.84 15.53
C PRO A 51 -13.85 -17.94 16.49
N GLU A 52 -14.11 -19.15 16.97
CA GLU A 52 -15.11 -19.38 18.02
C GLU A 52 -14.57 -18.96 19.40
N LYS A 53 -15.45 -18.58 20.33
CA LYS A 53 -15.08 -17.97 21.62
C LYS A 53 -14.13 -18.80 22.49
N ASN A 54 -14.15 -20.13 22.36
CA ASN A 54 -13.34 -21.06 23.15
C ASN A 54 -12.27 -21.79 22.33
N GLU A 55 -12.05 -21.36 21.09
CA GLU A 55 -11.05 -21.96 20.19
C GLU A 55 -9.64 -21.50 20.57
N ARG A 56 -8.68 -22.44 20.70
CA ARG A 56 -7.27 -22.06 20.86
C ARG A 56 -6.70 -21.61 19.53
N VAL A 57 -6.85 -20.32 19.25
CA VAL A 57 -6.54 -19.76 17.94
C VAL A 57 -5.29 -18.88 17.94
N LEU A 58 -4.51 -18.99 16.86
CA LEU A 58 -3.52 -17.97 16.49
C LEU A 58 -4.10 -17.08 15.38
N ILE A 59 -4.04 -15.76 15.57
CA ILE A 59 -4.56 -14.79 14.60
C ILE A 59 -3.40 -14.08 13.90
N GLY A 60 -3.39 -14.10 12.57
CA GLY A 60 -2.41 -13.41 11.75
C GLY A 60 -3.00 -12.21 11.01
N PHE A 61 -2.26 -11.11 10.96
CA PHE A 61 -2.55 -10.02 10.02
C PHE A 61 -1.39 -9.87 9.04
N ALA A 62 -1.66 -10.05 7.75
CA ALA A 62 -0.66 -10.04 6.69
C ALA A 62 -0.98 -8.99 5.62
N TYR A 63 -0.07 -8.04 5.39
CA TYR A 63 -0.38 -6.86 4.56
C TYR A 63 0.86 -6.22 3.93
N PRO A 64 0.74 -5.37 2.89
CA PRO A 64 1.85 -4.57 2.39
C PRO A 64 2.11 -3.32 3.25
N THR A 65 3.36 -2.86 3.26
CA THR A 65 3.70 -1.50 3.69
C THR A 65 3.35 -0.51 2.58
N HIS A 66 2.50 0.47 2.89
CA HIS A 66 2.13 1.59 2.03
C HIS A 66 2.67 2.89 2.62
N GLY A 67 3.62 3.53 1.94
CA GLY A 67 4.25 4.78 2.41
C GLY A 67 4.76 4.69 3.84
N PHE A 68 5.51 3.63 4.16
CA PHE A 68 6.06 3.35 5.49
C PHE A 68 5.01 3.21 6.60
N ASN A 69 3.79 2.80 6.23
CA ASN A 69 2.69 2.55 7.16
C ASN A 69 1.85 1.36 6.67
N ALA A 70 0.91 0.88 7.48
CA ALA A 70 -0.14 -0.01 6.99
C ALA A 70 -1.10 0.77 6.10
N ALA A 71 -1.90 0.10 5.26
CA ALA A 71 -2.94 0.78 4.50
C ALA A 71 -4.13 1.17 5.40
N PRO A 72 -4.78 2.33 5.21
CA PRO A 72 -5.99 2.71 5.93
C PRO A 72 -7.09 1.63 5.95
N ILE A 73 -7.27 0.86 4.88
CA ILE A 73 -8.19 -0.30 4.87
C ILE A 73 -7.85 -1.34 5.95
N LEU A 74 -6.57 -1.66 6.15
CA LEU A 74 -6.13 -2.54 7.23
C LEU A 74 -6.30 -1.88 8.59
N ILE A 75 -5.92 -0.61 8.74
CA ILE A 75 -6.04 0.10 10.02
C ILE A 75 -7.50 0.10 10.49
N ARG A 76 -8.45 0.41 9.58
CA ARG A 76 -9.89 0.34 9.88
C ARG A 76 -10.32 -1.06 10.28
N PHE A 77 -9.83 -2.08 9.56
CA PHE A 77 -10.13 -3.48 9.88
C PHE A 77 -9.62 -3.88 11.27
N VAL A 78 -8.36 -3.57 11.59
CA VAL A 78 -7.74 -3.89 12.89
C VAL A 78 -8.41 -3.13 14.04
N ALA A 79 -8.76 -1.85 13.84
CA ALA A 79 -9.50 -1.06 14.82
C ALA A 79 -10.89 -1.65 15.11
N GLY A 80 -11.62 -2.05 14.05
CA GLY A 80 -12.93 -2.69 14.13
C GLY A 80 -12.91 -4.18 14.48
N PHE A 81 -11.74 -4.81 14.56
CA PHE A 81 -11.62 -6.23 14.86
C PHE A 81 -12.22 -6.54 16.25
N PRO A 82 -12.98 -7.61 16.46
CA PRO A 82 -13.57 -7.88 17.77
C PRO A 82 -12.50 -8.10 18.84
N ALA A 83 -12.76 -7.72 20.09
CA ALA A 83 -11.88 -8.04 21.21
C ALA A 83 -12.20 -9.44 21.75
N GLY A 84 -11.20 -10.14 22.30
CA GLY A 84 -11.41 -11.40 23.00
C GLY A 84 -11.67 -12.65 22.14
N LEU A 85 -11.41 -12.61 20.83
CA LEU A 85 -11.48 -13.80 19.95
C LEU A 85 -10.29 -14.76 20.11
N GLY A 86 -9.30 -14.34 20.90
CA GLY A 86 -8.05 -15.06 21.12
C GLY A 86 -7.10 -14.17 21.91
N LYS A 87 -5.98 -14.73 22.35
CA LYS A 87 -4.98 -13.97 23.12
C LYS A 87 -3.80 -13.54 22.26
N GLU A 88 -3.42 -14.34 21.27
CA GLU A 88 -2.15 -14.20 20.58
C GLU A 88 -2.32 -13.87 19.11
N VAL A 89 -1.53 -12.90 18.66
CA VAL A 89 -1.53 -12.42 17.28
C VAL A 89 -0.12 -12.38 16.71
N PHE A 90 0.01 -12.40 15.38
CA PHE A 90 1.23 -11.99 14.70
C PHE A 90 0.94 -11.01 13.57
N LEU A 91 1.93 -10.18 13.28
CA LEU A 91 1.91 -9.19 12.20
C LEU A 91 2.99 -9.52 11.17
N LEU A 92 2.61 -9.55 9.90
CA LEU A 92 3.51 -9.72 8.78
C LEU A 92 3.29 -8.60 7.76
N ASN A 93 4.30 -7.74 7.57
CA ASN A 93 4.26 -6.72 6.53
C ASN A 93 5.20 -7.09 5.38
N THR A 94 4.73 -6.95 4.14
CA THR A 94 5.58 -7.08 2.95
C THR A 94 6.14 -5.72 2.55
N ARG A 95 7.43 -5.67 2.24
CA ARG A 95 8.18 -4.44 1.93
C ARG A 95 8.81 -4.55 0.55
N ALA A 96 9.25 -3.43 0.01
CA ALA A 96 9.86 -3.31 -1.31
C ALA A 96 11.26 -3.96 -1.37
N GLY A 97 11.31 -5.29 -1.46
CA GLY A 97 12.56 -6.03 -1.67
C GLY A 97 13.11 -5.78 -3.06
N LEU A 98 14.39 -5.45 -3.13
CA LEU A 98 15.14 -5.30 -4.38
C LEU A 98 16.34 -6.25 -4.38
N LYS A 99 16.82 -6.57 -5.58
CA LYS A 99 18.04 -7.37 -5.76
C LYS A 99 18.93 -6.71 -6.80
N PHE A 100 20.15 -6.36 -6.39
CA PHE A 100 21.19 -5.83 -7.26
C PHE A 100 22.37 -6.81 -7.28
N SER A 101 22.54 -7.50 -8.40
CA SER A 101 23.52 -8.59 -8.54
C SER A 101 23.35 -9.65 -7.43
N LYS A 102 24.32 -9.82 -6.53
CA LYS A 102 24.30 -10.76 -5.40
C LYS A 102 23.66 -10.17 -4.12
N PHE A 103 23.45 -8.87 -4.07
CA PHE A 103 22.97 -8.18 -2.87
C PHE A 103 21.45 -8.03 -2.87
N TYR A 104 20.84 -8.29 -1.71
CA TYR A 104 19.43 -8.07 -1.47
C TYR A 104 19.27 -6.81 -0.63
N ILE A 105 18.49 -5.87 -1.12
CA ILE A 105 18.22 -4.60 -0.45
C ILE A 105 16.86 -4.73 0.23
N GLN A 106 16.85 -4.40 1.51
CA GLN A 106 15.67 -4.49 2.35
C GLN A 106 14.84 -3.22 2.23
N GLY A 107 13.52 -3.37 2.29
CA GLY A 107 12.63 -2.23 2.45
C GLY A 107 12.59 -1.77 3.91
N VAL A 108 11.85 -0.69 4.15
CA VAL A 108 11.63 -0.12 5.49
C VAL A 108 10.16 -0.24 5.85
N SER A 109 9.86 -0.64 7.09
CA SER A 109 8.47 -0.81 7.54
C SER A 109 7.84 0.53 7.93
N GLY A 110 8.63 1.39 8.56
CA GLY A 110 8.14 2.55 9.30
C GLY A 110 7.15 2.12 10.37
N LEU A 111 6.01 2.79 10.40
CA LEU A 111 4.94 2.55 11.36
C LEU A 111 4.05 1.35 11.02
N ALA A 112 4.32 0.64 9.92
CA ALA A 112 3.44 -0.41 9.40
C ALA A 112 3.23 -1.59 10.36
N LEU A 113 4.21 -1.92 11.20
CA LEU A 113 4.07 -2.95 12.23
C LEU A 113 3.61 -2.37 13.57
N ILE A 114 4.03 -1.14 13.88
CA ILE A 114 3.88 -0.55 15.22
C ILE A 114 2.46 -0.07 15.46
N VAL A 115 1.85 0.62 14.49
CA VAL A 115 0.49 1.15 14.65
C VAL A 115 -0.54 0.01 14.79
N PRO A 116 -0.58 -1.02 13.93
CA PRO A 116 -1.49 -2.15 14.14
C PRO A 116 -1.24 -2.90 15.45
N ALA A 117 0.02 -3.09 15.84
CA ALA A 117 0.36 -3.73 17.10
C ALA A 117 -0.19 -2.97 18.31
N LEU A 118 -0.06 -1.64 18.31
CA LEU A 118 -0.59 -0.78 19.37
C LEU A 118 -2.12 -0.88 19.44
N ILE A 119 -2.83 -0.82 18.31
CA ILE A 119 -4.28 -0.95 18.26
C ILE A 119 -4.72 -2.31 18.81
N LEU A 120 -4.05 -3.40 18.41
CA LEU A 120 -4.35 -4.75 18.90
C LEU A 120 -4.05 -4.90 20.39
N TRP A 121 -2.95 -4.32 20.87
CA TRP A 121 -2.57 -4.33 22.27
C TRP A 121 -3.62 -3.62 23.15
N LEU A 122 -4.12 -2.45 22.72
CA LEU A 122 -5.21 -1.74 23.39
C LEU A 122 -6.51 -2.56 23.46
N LYS A 123 -6.67 -3.55 22.58
CA LYS A 123 -7.84 -4.45 22.53
C LYS A 123 -7.59 -5.77 23.28
N GLY A 124 -6.48 -5.89 24.02
CA GLY A 124 -6.15 -7.04 24.85
C GLY A 124 -5.37 -8.16 24.13
N TYR A 125 -4.99 -7.96 22.87
CA TYR A 125 -4.19 -8.94 22.13
C TYR A 125 -2.70 -8.82 22.46
N LYS A 126 -2.01 -9.96 22.47
CA LYS A 126 -0.55 -10.05 22.63
C LYS A 126 0.08 -10.40 21.30
N CYS A 127 0.85 -9.48 20.73
CA CYS A 127 1.62 -9.76 19.52
C CYS A 127 2.86 -10.59 19.85
N ILE A 128 2.89 -11.85 19.38
CA ILE A 128 3.99 -12.79 19.58
C ILE A 128 4.92 -12.89 18.36
N GLY A 129 4.55 -12.26 17.23
CA GLY A 129 5.30 -12.33 15.98
C GLY A 129 5.29 -11.01 15.21
N PHE A 130 6.47 -10.48 14.92
CA PHE A 130 6.69 -9.30 14.07
C PHE A 130 7.61 -9.70 12.90
N ARG A 131 7.05 -9.77 11.69
CA ARG A 131 7.79 -10.24 10.51
C ARG A 131 7.68 -9.32 9.30
N PRO A 132 8.68 -8.47 9.06
CA PRO A 132 8.85 -7.85 7.76
C PRO A 132 9.37 -8.89 6.76
N VAL A 133 8.84 -8.85 5.54
CA VAL A 133 9.25 -9.72 4.44
C VAL A 133 9.52 -8.88 3.20
N ASP A 134 10.77 -8.89 2.73
CA ASP A 134 11.23 -8.10 1.58
C ASP A 134 10.93 -8.81 0.25
N LEU A 135 9.65 -9.07 -0.01
CA LEU A 135 9.17 -9.60 -1.29
C LEU A 135 9.36 -8.58 -2.42
N PRO A 136 9.31 -9.00 -3.71
CA PRO A 136 9.66 -8.12 -4.81
C PRO A 136 8.85 -6.82 -4.80
N SER A 137 9.55 -5.70 -4.96
CA SER A 137 8.90 -4.40 -4.99
C SER A 137 7.89 -4.29 -6.13
N ASN A 138 6.72 -3.76 -5.79
CA ASN A 138 5.56 -3.65 -6.66
C ASN A 138 5.10 -2.20 -6.87
N TRP A 139 5.84 -1.21 -6.34
CA TRP A 139 5.48 0.21 -6.39
C TRP A 139 5.81 0.83 -7.75
N ILE A 140 5.12 0.31 -8.77
CA ILE A 140 5.39 0.63 -10.17
C ILE A 140 4.91 2.00 -10.63
N SER A 141 4.33 2.80 -9.74
CA SER A 141 4.17 4.23 -9.98
C SER A 141 5.47 5.00 -9.70
N LEU A 142 6.44 4.43 -8.99
CA LEU A 142 7.71 5.11 -8.66
C LEU A 142 8.90 4.54 -9.43
N HIS A 143 9.01 3.22 -9.55
CA HIS A 143 10.13 2.55 -10.23
C HIS A 143 9.64 1.35 -11.06
N PRO A 144 10.38 0.89 -12.08
CA PRO A 144 9.94 -0.26 -12.87
C PRO A 144 9.92 -1.54 -12.04
N GLY A 145 9.07 -2.49 -12.40
CA GLY A 145 9.10 -3.84 -11.85
C GLY A 145 10.44 -4.55 -12.11
N LEU A 146 10.77 -5.50 -11.24
CA LEU A 146 12.03 -6.24 -11.30
C LEU A 146 12.06 -7.24 -12.46
N LYS A 147 13.28 -7.65 -12.87
CA LYS A 147 13.47 -8.74 -13.82
C LYS A 147 13.03 -10.07 -13.21
N LYS A 148 12.49 -10.99 -14.03
CA LYS A 148 12.02 -12.32 -13.58
C LYS A 148 13.04 -13.06 -12.71
N LYS A 149 14.31 -13.16 -13.14
CA LYS A 149 15.39 -13.77 -12.35
C LYS A 149 15.56 -13.16 -10.94
N SER A 150 15.38 -11.84 -10.82
CA SER A 150 15.43 -11.16 -9.51
C SER A 150 14.18 -11.44 -8.69
N VAL A 151 13.00 -11.43 -9.33
CA VAL A 151 11.72 -11.78 -8.68
C VAL A 151 11.78 -13.19 -8.10
N ASP A 152 12.10 -14.19 -8.93
CA ASP A 152 12.10 -15.60 -8.54
C ASP A 152 13.08 -15.83 -7.36
N SER A 153 14.28 -15.26 -7.46
CA SER A 153 15.29 -15.38 -6.40
C SER A 153 14.92 -14.67 -5.09
N ILE A 154 14.21 -13.53 -5.15
CA ILE A 154 13.69 -12.88 -3.94
C ILE A 154 12.57 -13.74 -3.33
N ILE A 155 11.67 -14.28 -4.16
CA ILE A 155 10.56 -15.13 -3.71
C ILE A 155 11.09 -16.36 -3.00
N GLU A 156 12.02 -17.12 -3.60
CA GLU A 156 12.62 -18.32 -3.02
C GLU A 156 13.25 -18.03 -1.65
N ARG A 157 14.04 -16.97 -1.56
CA ARG A 157 14.64 -16.53 -0.29
C ARG A 157 13.57 -16.18 0.74
N CYS A 158 12.55 -15.41 0.35
CA CYS A 158 11.49 -14.94 1.25
C CYS A 158 10.58 -16.07 1.72
N GLU A 159 10.31 -17.05 0.86
CA GLU A 159 9.55 -18.25 1.22
C GLU A 159 10.24 -18.99 2.36
N GLY A 160 11.54 -19.29 2.23
CA GLY A 160 12.30 -19.94 3.30
C GLY A 160 12.32 -19.13 4.60
N ILE A 161 12.40 -17.80 4.49
CA ILE A 161 12.29 -16.85 5.61
C ILE A 161 10.92 -16.93 6.29
N VAL A 162 9.82 -17.02 5.53
CA VAL A 162 8.46 -17.06 6.06
C VAL A 162 8.14 -18.42 6.67
N ARG A 163 8.53 -19.52 6.02
CA ARG A 163 8.35 -20.88 6.56
C ARG A 163 9.11 -21.07 7.88
N LYS A 164 10.36 -20.61 7.97
CA LYS A 164 11.13 -20.60 9.24
C LYS A 164 10.47 -19.76 10.33
N PHE A 165 9.85 -18.64 9.95
CA PHE A 165 9.07 -17.82 10.89
C PHE A 165 7.84 -18.56 11.41
N ALA A 166 7.09 -19.22 10.52
CA ALA A 166 5.93 -20.02 10.87
C ALA A 166 6.29 -21.16 11.83
N VAL A 167 7.33 -21.94 11.51
CA VAL A 167 7.82 -23.04 12.37
C VAL A 167 8.16 -22.54 13.77
N LYS A 168 8.86 -21.40 13.89
CA LYS A 168 9.17 -20.79 15.21
C LYS A 168 7.92 -20.36 15.96
N LEU A 169 6.95 -19.75 15.27
CA LEU A 169 5.69 -19.41 15.92
C LEU A 169 5.01 -20.69 16.45
N PHE A 170 4.88 -21.73 15.62
CA PHE A 170 4.22 -22.97 16.01
C PHE A 170 4.94 -23.77 17.09
N SER A 171 6.25 -23.59 17.27
CA SER A 171 7.01 -24.14 18.41
C SER A 171 6.81 -23.38 19.72
N GLY A 172 6.04 -22.29 19.72
CA GLY A 172 5.82 -21.43 20.89
C GLY A 172 6.89 -20.34 21.07
N GLU A 173 7.85 -20.21 20.14
CA GLU A 173 8.81 -19.11 20.18
C GLU A 173 8.14 -17.78 19.79
N LYS A 174 8.51 -16.71 20.49
CA LYS A 174 8.17 -15.35 20.09
C LYS A 174 9.19 -14.85 19.07
N VAL A 175 8.74 -14.19 18.00
CA VAL A 175 9.63 -13.69 16.94
C VAL A 175 9.55 -12.18 16.84
N TRP A 176 10.64 -11.50 17.20
CA TRP A 176 10.72 -10.04 17.28
C TRP A 176 11.48 -9.38 16.13
N ARG A 177 11.69 -10.09 15.02
CA ARG A 177 12.58 -9.63 13.93
C ARG A 177 12.19 -8.25 13.40
N GLY A 178 10.89 -7.95 13.30
CA GLY A 178 10.38 -6.66 12.86
C GLY A 178 10.66 -5.50 13.79
N LEU A 179 11.01 -5.77 15.05
CA LEU A 179 11.39 -4.72 16.00
C LEU A 179 12.87 -4.36 15.91
N TYR A 180 13.70 -5.15 15.22
CA TYR A 180 15.13 -4.83 15.07
C TYR A 180 15.34 -3.64 14.12
N SER A 181 14.38 -3.32 13.25
CA SER A 181 14.41 -2.14 12.39
C SER A 181 13.84 -0.88 13.05
N LEU A 182 13.43 -0.94 14.32
CA LEU A 182 12.79 0.18 15.03
C LEU A 182 13.53 1.52 14.90
N PRO A 183 14.86 1.61 15.07
CA PRO A 183 15.54 2.90 14.91
C PRO A 183 15.35 3.52 13.52
N ALA A 184 15.47 2.71 12.46
CA ALA A 184 15.25 3.18 11.09
C ALA A 184 13.76 3.46 10.82
N ASP A 185 12.86 2.64 11.38
CA ASP A 185 11.42 2.79 11.25
C ASP A 185 10.89 4.04 11.96
N LEU A 186 11.50 4.44 13.09
CA LEU A 186 11.20 5.69 13.79
C LEU A 186 11.78 6.91 13.06
N LEU A 187 12.99 6.79 12.51
CA LEU A 187 13.60 7.86 11.73
C LEU A 187 12.76 8.23 10.50
N ILE A 188 12.14 7.24 9.84
CA ILE A 188 11.28 7.47 8.67
C ILE A 188 9.83 7.87 9.04
N SER A 189 9.47 7.87 10.32
CA SER A 189 8.09 8.11 10.77
C SER A 189 7.50 9.47 10.36
N PRO A 190 8.26 10.59 10.26
CA PRO A 190 7.69 11.84 9.73
C PRO A 190 7.22 11.71 8.28
N ILE A 191 7.93 10.92 7.46
CA ILE A 191 7.52 10.63 6.07
C ILE A 191 6.28 9.73 6.06
N ALA A 192 6.21 8.74 6.96
CA ALA A 192 5.03 7.90 7.11
C ALA A 192 3.77 8.72 7.47
N LEU A 193 3.93 9.72 8.34
CA LEU A 193 2.86 10.65 8.71
C LEU A 193 2.48 11.57 7.54
N GLY A 194 3.46 12.19 6.87
CA GLY A 194 3.23 13.02 5.69
C GLY A 194 2.52 12.27 4.56
N TYR A 195 2.84 10.98 4.38
CA TYR A 195 2.13 10.11 3.46
C TYR A 195 0.65 9.96 3.82
N TYR A 196 0.33 9.76 5.10
CA TYR A 196 -1.06 9.62 5.57
C TYR A 196 -1.88 10.91 5.46
N ILE A 197 -1.27 12.05 5.76
CA ILE A 197 -1.93 13.37 5.76
C ILE A 197 -2.14 13.88 4.34
N GLY A 198 -1.16 13.70 3.44
CA GLY A 198 -1.20 14.29 2.10
C GLY A 198 -0.77 13.33 0.98
N GLY A 199 0.35 12.63 1.17
CA GLY A 199 1.00 11.87 0.09
C GLY A 199 0.09 10.85 -0.60
N ARG A 200 -0.70 10.10 0.16
CA ARG A 200 -1.64 9.10 -0.39
C ARG A 200 -2.69 9.72 -1.32
N TYR A 201 -3.17 10.93 -0.99
CA TYR A 201 -4.16 11.66 -1.75
C TYR A 201 -3.54 12.19 -3.04
N PHE A 202 -2.35 12.76 -2.95
CA PHE A 202 -1.58 13.20 -4.11
C PHE A 202 -1.30 12.03 -5.07
N LEU A 203 -0.80 10.90 -4.58
CA LEU A 203 -0.53 9.72 -5.41
C LEU A 203 -1.78 9.21 -6.14
N SER A 204 -2.95 9.23 -5.48
CA SER A 204 -4.21 8.85 -6.13
C SER A 204 -4.52 9.67 -7.39
N LYS A 205 -4.07 10.93 -7.41
CA LYS A 205 -4.26 11.88 -8.52
C LYS A 205 -3.14 11.84 -9.56
N THR A 206 -2.16 10.98 -9.39
CA THR A 206 -1.17 10.72 -10.44
C THR A 206 -1.65 9.66 -11.43
N PHE A 207 -2.63 8.83 -11.08
CA PHE A 207 -3.09 7.77 -11.97
C PHE A 207 -3.92 8.29 -13.14
N PHE A 208 -3.65 7.70 -14.32
CA PHE A 208 -4.41 7.95 -15.53
C PHE A 208 -4.53 6.69 -16.39
N ALA A 209 -5.49 6.68 -17.30
CA ALA A 209 -5.66 5.63 -18.31
C ALA A 209 -5.15 6.11 -19.68
N THR A 210 -4.28 5.32 -20.31
CA THR A 210 -3.79 5.56 -21.67
C THR A 210 -4.84 5.13 -22.70
N ASN A 211 -4.61 5.47 -23.97
CA ASN A 211 -5.43 5.00 -25.11
C ASN A 211 -5.41 3.49 -25.35
N ASN A 212 -4.59 2.71 -24.62
CA ASN A 212 -4.70 1.25 -24.64
C ASN A 212 -5.92 0.75 -23.85
N CYS A 213 -6.55 1.62 -23.05
CA CYS A 213 -7.72 1.25 -22.25
C CYS A 213 -8.91 0.97 -23.18
N ASP A 214 -9.48 -0.22 -23.03
CA ASP A 214 -10.67 -0.70 -23.75
C ASP A 214 -11.94 -0.60 -22.90
N ASN A 215 -11.88 0.11 -21.76
CA ASN A 215 -12.98 0.25 -20.81
C ASN A 215 -13.60 -1.06 -20.30
N CYS A 216 -12.82 -2.15 -20.24
CA CYS A 216 -13.27 -3.45 -19.71
C CYS A 216 -13.77 -3.42 -18.24
N GLY A 217 -13.56 -2.34 -17.49
CA GLY A 217 -14.11 -2.15 -16.14
C GLY A 217 -13.44 -2.97 -15.03
N LEU A 218 -12.45 -3.83 -15.34
CA LEU A 218 -11.81 -4.70 -14.35
C LEU A 218 -11.20 -3.92 -13.17
N CYS A 219 -10.53 -2.80 -13.45
CA CYS A 219 -9.94 -1.96 -12.40
C CYS A 219 -10.98 -1.38 -11.44
N ILE A 220 -12.19 -1.08 -11.94
CA ILE A 220 -13.31 -0.58 -11.14
C ILE A 220 -13.85 -1.71 -10.26
N LYS A 221 -14.12 -2.87 -10.86
CA LYS A 221 -14.68 -4.05 -10.19
C LYS A 221 -13.78 -4.59 -9.08
N GLU A 222 -12.47 -4.63 -9.30
CA GLU A 222 -11.50 -5.20 -8.35
C GLU A 222 -10.92 -4.17 -7.37
N CYS A 223 -11.38 -2.91 -7.38
CA CYS A 223 -10.84 -1.88 -6.50
C CYS A 223 -11.31 -2.11 -5.05
N PRO A 224 -10.39 -2.36 -4.09
CA PRO A 224 -10.77 -2.72 -2.72
C PRO A 224 -11.51 -1.61 -1.96
N THR A 225 -11.29 -0.34 -2.36
CA THR A 225 -11.94 0.81 -1.74
C THR A 225 -12.92 1.50 -2.68
N SER A 226 -13.37 0.83 -3.75
CA SER A 226 -14.29 1.39 -4.75
C SER A 226 -13.85 2.78 -5.22
N SER A 227 -12.54 2.96 -5.41
CA SER A 227 -11.89 4.26 -5.61
C SER A 227 -11.74 4.66 -7.07
N ILE A 228 -12.29 3.88 -7.99
CA ILE A 228 -12.23 4.16 -9.41
C ILE A 228 -13.66 4.29 -9.91
N LYS A 229 -13.98 5.37 -10.62
CA LYS A 229 -15.26 5.57 -11.30
C LYS A 229 -15.02 5.87 -12.77
N LEU A 230 -16.04 5.70 -13.61
CA LEU A 230 -15.98 6.11 -15.01
C LEU A 230 -16.37 7.58 -15.12
N VAL A 231 -15.55 8.39 -15.79
CA VAL A 231 -15.83 9.80 -16.13
C VAL A 231 -15.36 10.03 -17.56
N ASN A 232 -16.25 10.52 -18.43
CA ASN A 232 -15.96 10.71 -19.87
C ASN A 232 -15.42 9.44 -20.54
N ASN A 233 -16.05 8.29 -20.25
CA ASN A 233 -15.65 6.98 -20.74
C ASN A 233 -14.17 6.62 -20.45
N ARG A 234 -13.63 7.11 -19.33
CA ARG A 234 -12.27 6.82 -18.85
C ARG A 234 -12.26 6.59 -17.34
N PRO A 235 -11.42 5.68 -16.81
CA PRO A 235 -11.21 5.53 -15.38
C PRO A 235 -10.73 6.82 -14.71
N TYR A 236 -11.34 7.17 -13.58
CA TYR A 236 -11.02 8.33 -12.74
C TYR A 236 -10.78 7.86 -11.31
N TRP A 237 -9.64 8.23 -10.72
CA TRP A 237 -9.26 7.82 -9.36
C TRP A 237 -9.70 8.85 -8.32
N LYS A 238 -10.46 8.38 -7.34
CA LYS A 238 -10.90 9.14 -6.16
C LYS A 238 -9.78 9.23 -5.12
N LEU A 239 -9.91 10.19 -4.19
CA LEU A 239 -9.02 10.38 -3.06
C LEU A 239 -9.04 9.22 -2.04
N THR A 240 -10.03 8.33 -2.12
CA THR A 240 -10.12 7.11 -1.30
C THR A 240 -9.19 5.98 -1.77
N CYS A 241 -8.40 6.20 -2.82
CA CYS A 241 -7.46 5.22 -3.35
C CYS A 241 -6.35 4.93 -2.33
N GLU A 242 -6.12 3.65 -2.04
CA GLU A 242 -5.08 3.21 -1.10
C GLU A 242 -3.70 3.07 -1.75
N SER A 243 -3.59 3.35 -3.07
CA SER A 243 -2.37 3.12 -3.86
C SER A 243 -1.81 1.70 -3.74
N CYS A 244 -2.67 0.68 -3.64
CA CYS A 244 -2.27 -0.72 -3.46
C CYS A 244 -1.64 -1.38 -4.70
N MET A 245 -1.57 -0.65 -5.82
CA MET A 245 -1.02 -1.11 -7.10
C MET A 245 -1.77 -2.27 -7.78
N ARG A 246 -2.90 -2.75 -7.24
CA ARG A 246 -3.70 -3.86 -7.82
C ARG A 246 -4.13 -3.60 -9.26
N CYS A 247 -4.84 -2.49 -9.48
CA CYS A 247 -5.38 -2.13 -10.80
C CYS A 247 -4.25 -1.93 -11.83
N MET A 248 -3.19 -1.24 -11.43
CA MET A 248 -2.07 -0.89 -12.29
C MET A 248 -1.27 -2.13 -12.74
N ASN A 249 -1.16 -3.14 -11.89
CA ASN A 249 -0.48 -4.40 -12.21
C ASN A 249 -1.37 -5.45 -12.88
N SER A 250 -2.69 -5.38 -12.70
CA SER A 250 -3.63 -6.39 -13.21
C SER A 250 -4.31 -5.99 -14.53
N CYS A 251 -4.15 -4.75 -14.98
CA CYS A 251 -4.75 -4.30 -16.24
C CYS A 251 -4.21 -5.11 -17.44
N PRO A 252 -5.06 -5.87 -18.17
CA PRO A 252 -4.61 -6.73 -19.27
C PRO A 252 -4.03 -5.92 -20.43
N LYS A 253 -4.54 -4.71 -20.66
CA LYS A 253 -4.04 -3.78 -21.68
C LYS A 253 -2.84 -2.95 -21.24
N LYS A 254 -2.35 -3.13 -19.99
CA LYS A 254 -1.32 -2.30 -19.36
C LYS A 254 -1.60 -0.79 -19.48
N ALA A 255 -2.88 -0.42 -19.43
CA ALA A 255 -3.34 0.91 -19.77
C ALA A 255 -3.30 1.93 -18.61
N ILE A 256 -3.01 1.49 -17.38
CA ILE A 256 -2.97 2.39 -16.22
C ILE A 256 -1.54 2.86 -15.98
N GLY A 257 -1.32 4.17 -16.01
CA GLY A 257 -0.03 4.83 -15.79
C GLY A 257 -0.04 5.80 -14.62
N ALA A 258 1.13 6.34 -14.27
CA ALA A 258 1.29 7.48 -13.36
C ALA A 258 1.84 8.68 -14.13
N ALA A 259 1.16 9.83 -14.08
CA ALA A 259 1.47 11.03 -14.85
C ALA A 259 2.60 11.83 -14.19
N HIS A 260 3.84 11.31 -14.22
CA HIS A 260 5.01 11.90 -13.55
C HIS A 260 5.29 13.35 -13.95
N GLY A 261 5.39 13.63 -15.25
CA GLY A 261 5.62 15.00 -15.72
C GLY A 261 4.52 15.97 -15.32
N MET A 262 3.26 15.52 -15.35
CA MET A 262 2.14 16.34 -14.88
C MET A 262 2.22 16.59 -13.39
N ALA A 263 2.51 15.56 -12.59
CA ALA A 263 2.67 15.68 -11.15
C ALA A 263 3.80 16.67 -10.80
N ALA A 264 4.94 16.59 -11.50
CA ALA A 264 6.03 17.56 -11.36
C ALA A 264 5.59 18.97 -11.77
N GLY A 265 4.94 19.11 -12.92
CA GLY A 265 4.40 20.39 -13.40
C GLY A 265 3.42 21.03 -12.43
N PHE A 266 2.56 20.23 -11.78
CA PHE A 266 1.64 20.73 -10.76
C PHE A 266 2.37 21.21 -9.52
N VAL A 267 3.38 20.48 -9.04
CA VAL A 267 4.20 20.93 -7.91
C VAL A 267 4.86 22.28 -8.24
N PHE A 268 5.44 22.44 -9.43
CA PHE A 268 6.02 23.72 -9.85
C PHE A 268 4.97 24.83 -9.97
N LEU A 269 3.81 24.55 -10.56
CA LEU A 269 2.73 25.53 -10.70
C LEU A 269 2.19 25.99 -9.34
N ILE A 270 1.97 25.05 -8.41
CA ILE A 270 1.50 25.36 -7.05
C ILE A 270 2.53 26.23 -6.34
N ILE A 271 3.83 25.91 -6.44
CA ILE A 271 4.90 26.72 -5.84
C ILE A 271 4.90 28.12 -6.46
N ALA A 272 4.83 28.23 -7.79
CA ALA A 272 4.83 29.52 -8.49
C ALA A 272 3.61 30.38 -8.15
N VAL A 273 2.40 29.80 -8.14
CA VAL A 273 1.16 30.51 -7.80
C VAL A 273 1.16 30.96 -6.35
N ASN A 274 1.59 30.11 -5.41
CA ASN A 274 1.66 30.49 -3.99
C ASN A 274 2.67 31.62 -3.78
N SER A 275 3.87 31.51 -4.35
CA SER A 275 4.89 32.56 -4.25
C SER A 275 4.40 33.87 -4.89
N GLY A 276 3.78 33.81 -6.07
CA GLY A 276 3.25 34.99 -6.76
C GLY A 276 2.10 35.66 -6.01
N LEU A 277 1.16 34.88 -5.47
CA LEU A 277 0.05 35.41 -4.68
C LEU A 277 0.54 36.04 -3.37
N ILE A 278 1.50 35.41 -2.69
CA ILE A 278 2.11 35.97 -1.49
C ILE A 278 2.76 37.32 -1.81
N MET A 279 3.55 37.42 -2.88
CA MET A 279 4.18 38.66 -3.29
C MET A 279 3.17 39.75 -3.68
N LEU A 280 2.12 39.39 -4.44
CA LEU A 280 1.05 40.30 -4.82
C LEU A 280 0.33 40.88 -3.59
N LEU A 281 -0.02 40.02 -2.63
CA LEU A 281 -0.69 40.44 -1.40
C LEU A 281 0.19 41.36 -0.53
N LEU A 282 1.48 41.05 -0.40
CA LEU A 282 2.44 41.91 0.31
C LEU A 282 2.54 43.29 -0.34
N SER A 283 2.61 43.34 -1.67
CA SER A 283 2.73 44.60 -2.43
C SER A 283 1.44 45.44 -2.44
N SER A 284 0.27 44.80 -2.49
CA SER A 284 -1.01 45.52 -2.65
C SER A 284 -1.55 46.10 -1.34
N PHE A 285 -1.16 45.55 -0.20
CA PHE A 285 -1.70 45.94 1.11
C PHE A 285 -0.63 46.51 2.07
N CYS A 286 0.60 46.74 1.60
CA CYS A 286 1.73 47.19 2.44
C CYS A 286 1.85 46.42 3.76
N LEU A 287 1.56 45.11 3.71
CA LEU A 287 1.48 44.29 4.90
C LEU A 287 2.89 43.95 5.38
N HIS A 288 3.23 44.42 6.57
CA HIS A 288 4.46 43.98 7.23
C HIS A 288 4.32 42.49 7.62
N PRO A 289 5.24 41.62 7.17
CA PRO A 289 5.16 40.18 7.40
C PRO A 289 5.27 39.79 8.88
N ASP A 290 5.59 40.74 9.78
CA ASP A 290 5.75 40.50 11.21
C ASP A 290 4.44 40.46 11.99
N ILE A 291 3.33 40.88 11.40
CA ILE A 291 2.03 40.91 12.08
C ILE A 291 1.45 39.49 12.20
N TRP A 292 1.12 39.09 13.43
CA TRP A 292 0.70 37.72 13.77
C TRP A 292 -0.55 37.23 13.01
N TRP A 293 -1.57 38.06 12.83
CA TRP A 293 -2.82 37.68 12.14
C TRP A 293 -2.60 37.49 10.64
N TRP A 294 -1.65 38.24 10.05
CA TRP A 294 -1.25 38.04 8.66
C TRP A 294 -0.51 36.71 8.48
N LYS A 295 0.38 36.35 9.42
CA LYS A 295 1.03 35.01 9.43
C LYS A 295 0.00 33.88 9.53
N LEU A 296 -1.06 34.04 10.33
CA LEU A 296 -2.12 33.05 10.42
C LEU A 296 -2.97 32.98 9.14
N LEU A 297 -3.43 34.13 8.63
CA LEU A 297 -4.26 34.23 7.44
C LEU A 297 -3.54 33.69 6.20
N SER A 298 -2.29 34.08 5.98
CA SER A 298 -1.47 33.58 4.86
C SER A 298 -1.24 32.07 4.93
N ARG A 299 -1.08 31.49 6.14
CA ARG A 299 -1.01 30.03 6.32
C ARG A 299 -2.32 29.35 5.95
N VAL A 300 -3.46 29.88 6.40
CA VAL A 300 -4.79 29.35 6.07
C VAL A 300 -5.04 29.40 4.56
N LEU A 301 -4.78 30.55 3.93
CA LEU A 301 -4.90 30.72 2.48
C LEU A 301 -3.96 29.78 1.72
N GLY A 302 -2.71 29.65 2.16
CA GLY A 302 -1.75 28.71 1.57
C GLY A 302 -2.23 27.26 1.64
N ILE A 303 -2.81 26.82 2.76
CA ILE A 303 -3.41 25.49 2.90
C ILE A 303 -4.61 25.33 1.96
N LEU A 304 -5.49 26.33 1.88
CA LEU A 304 -6.65 26.29 0.99
C LEU A 304 -6.22 26.18 -0.48
N LEU A 305 -5.22 26.94 -0.91
CA LEU A 305 -4.66 26.88 -2.26
C LEU A 305 -3.98 25.55 -2.54
N LEU A 306 -3.24 25.01 -1.57
CA LEU A 306 -2.62 23.69 -1.67
C LEU A 306 -3.64 22.56 -1.88
N ILE A 307 -4.90 22.75 -1.48
CA ILE A 307 -5.96 21.75 -1.69
C ILE A 307 -6.76 22.04 -2.97
N THR A 308 -7.20 23.29 -3.16
CA THR A 308 -8.11 23.68 -4.23
C THR A 308 -7.44 23.68 -5.61
N VAL A 309 -6.21 24.19 -5.71
CA VAL A 309 -5.46 24.25 -6.98
C VAL A 309 -5.22 22.85 -7.54
N PRO A 310 -4.65 21.88 -6.80
CA PRO A 310 -4.47 20.53 -7.34
C PRO A 310 -5.77 19.83 -7.73
N ALA A 311 -6.86 20.07 -6.97
CA ALA A 311 -8.16 19.50 -7.29
C ALA A 311 -8.70 20.02 -8.63
N ALA A 312 -8.69 21.35 -8.84
CA ALA A 312 -9.09 21.98 -10.09
C ALA A 312 -8.21 21.51 -11.26
N VAL A 313 -6.90 21.54 -11.05
CA VAL A 313 -5.90 21.13 -12.04
C VAL A 313 -6.06 19.65 -12.44
N TYR A 314 -6.35 18.75 -11.49
CA TYR A 314 -6.64 17.35 -11.81
C TYR A 314 -7.91 17.20 -12.64
N ILE A 315 -8.98 17.94 -12.33
CA ILE A 315 -10.23 17.92 -13.11
C ILE A 315 -9.98 18.40 -14.54
N ILE A 316 -9.32 19.55 -14.70
CA ILE A 316 -8.98 20.13 -16.01
C ILE A 316 -8.13 19.13 -16.79
N THR A 317 -7.12 18.53 -16.16
CA THR A 317 -6.25 17.53 -16.78
C THR A 317 -7.05 16.31 -17.23
N HIS A 318 -7.94 15.79 -16.39
CA HIS A 318 -8.77 14.63 -16.75
C HIS A 318 -9.68 14.92 -17.94
N ILE A 319 -10.24 16.13 -18.03
CA ILE A 319 -11.02 16.56 -19.20
C ILE A 319 -10.11 16.68 -20.43
N ALA A 320 -8.96 17.34 -20.29
CA ALA A 320 -7.98 17.54 -21.35
C ALA A 320 -7.40 16.22 -21.90
N MET A 321 -7.42 15.14 -21.13
CA MET A 321 -7.04 13.79 -21.60
C MET A 321 -7.93 13.26 -22.74
N GLY A 322 -9.09 13.87 -23.00
CA GLY A 322 -9.87 13.63 -24.21
C GLY A 322 -9.23 14.19 -25.49
N PHE A 323 -8.40 15.23 -25.36
CA PHE A 323 -7.70 15.87 -26.48
C PHE A 323 -6.40 15.12 -26.80
N LYS A 324 -6.27 14.62 -28.03
CA LYS A 324 -5.17 13.73 -28.43
C LYS A 324 -3.77 14.31 -28.15
N PRO A 325 -3.43 15.56 -28.53
CA PRO A 325 -2.11 16.13 -28.25
C PRO A 325 -1.77 16.16 -26.77
N PHE A 326 -2.71 16.57 -25.92
CA PHE A 326 -2.51 16.59 -24.47
C PHE A 326 -2.29 15.20 -23.89
N HIS A 327 -3.10 14.21 -24.33
CA HIS A 327 -2.88 12.82 -23.94
C HIS A 327 -1.48 12.32 -24.32
N TYR A 328 -0.98 12.64 -25.53
CA TYR A 328 0.37 12.27 -25.93
C TYR A 328 1.43 12.89 -25.02
N LEU A 329 1.30 14.17 -24.66
CA LEU A 329 2.20 14.84 -23.71
C LEU A 329 2.25 14.09 -22.36
N VAL A 330 1.09 13.76 -21.78
CA VAL A 330 1.02 13.01 -20.51
C VAL A 330 1.64 11.63 -20.64
N LYS A 331 1.42 10.95 -21.77
CA LYS A 331 2.02 9.64 -22.06
C LYS A 331 3.56 9.76 -22.12
N TYR A 332 4.10 10.67 -22.94
CA TYR A 332 5.55 10.80 -23.15
C TYR A 332 6.31 11.24 -21.89
N THR A 333 5.66 12.00 -21.01
CA THR A 333 6.25 12.43 -19.74
C THR A 333 5.97 11.47 -18.58
N SER A 334 5.34 10.33 -18.84
CA SER A 334 5.11 9.27 -17.85
C SER A 334 6.14 8.17 -17.97
N PHE A 335 6.95 7.97 -16.93
CA PHE A 335 7.92 6.87 -16.91
C PHE A 335 7.25 5.50 -17.00
N THR A 336 6.01 5.39 -16.52
CA THR A 336 5.25 4.12 -16.52
C THR A 336 4.81 3.65 -17.90
N THR A 337 4.96 4.50 -18.91
CA THR A 337 4.67 4.16 -20.32
C THR A 337 5.92 3.76 -21.10
N LEU A 338 7.11 3.87 -20.49
CA LEU A 338 8.36 3.49 -21.13
C LEU A 338 8.39 1.97 -21.40
N PRO A 339 8.94 1.50 -22.53
CA PRO A 339 8.89 0.08 -22.92
C PRO A 339 9.51 -0.88 -21.89
N PHE A 340 10.52 -0.43 -21.14
CA PHE A 340 11.19 -1.23 -20.13
C PHE A 340 10.49 -1.21 -18.75
N TRP A 341 9.40 -0.46 -18.60
CA TRP A 341 8.69 -0.31 -17.33
C TRP A 341 7.81 -1.53 -17.04
N ARG A 342 8.39 -2.50 -16.33
CA ARG A 342 7.74 -3.80 -16.05
C ARG A 342 6.61 -3.64 -15.03
N ARG A 343 5.57 -4.45 -15.20
CA ARG A 343 4.54 -4.70 -14.17
C ARG A 343 4.99 -5.83 -13.26
N TYR A 344 4.40 -5.91 -12.08
CA TYR A 344 4.64 -6.99 -11.13
C TYR A 344 3.33 -7.49 -10.52
N ARG A 345 3.09 -8.79 -10.65
CA ARG A 345 2.12 -9.53 -9.86
C ARG A 345 2.82 -10.79 -9.36
N PHE A 346 2.52 -11.20 -8.15
CA PHE A 346 3.03 -12.46 -7.62
C PHE A 346 2.67 -13.60 -8.60
N PRO A 347 3.62 -14.45 -9.03
CA PRO A 347 3.36 -15.49 -10.02
C PRO A 347 2.31 -16.50 -9.54
N PRO A 348 1.31 -16.86 -10.36
CA PRO A 348 0.43 -17.99 -10.08
C PRO A 348 1.23 -19.30 -10.13
N GLY A 349 1.04 -20.20 -9.15
CA GLY A 349 1.70 -21.52 -9.09
C GLY A 349 2.96 -21.59 -8.21
N GLY A 350 3.31 -20.55 -7.45
CA GLY A 350 4.20 -20.72 -6.30
C GLY A 350 3.53 -21.67 -5.29
N THR A 351 4.31 -22.59 -4.70
CA THR A 351 4.04 -23.74 -3.80
C THR A 351 3.11 -23.52 -2.58
N GLY A 352 2.06 -22.71 -2.71
CA GLY A 352 1.11 -22.42 -1.64
C GLY A 352 -0.20 -21.74 -2.07
N ALA A 353 -0.33 -21.24 -3.31
CA ALA A 353 -1.55 -20.53 -3.73
C ALA A 353 -2.64 -21.41 -4.38
N GLU A 354 -2.38 -22.71 -4.55
CA GLU A 354 -3.34 -23.69 -5.10
C GLU A 354 -4.37 -24.02 -4.01
N GLY A 355 -5.53 -23.36 -4.05
CA GLY A 355 -6.65 -23.61 -3.13
C GLY A 355 -7.22 -22.37 -2.44
N MET A 356 -6.60 -21.20 -2.59
CA MET A 356 -7.11 -19.97 -1.99
C MET A 356 -8.17 -19.34 -2.89
N GLN A 357 -9.39 -19.15 -2.36
CA GLN A 357 -10.47 -18.44 -3.05
C GLN A 357 -9.96 -17.08 -3.55
N ARG A 358 -10.08 -16.87 -4.87
CA ARG A 358 -9.70 -15.63 -5.55
C ARG A 358 -10.82 -14.61 -5.53
#